data_AF-A0A096A5D2-F1
#
_entry.id   AF-A0A096A5D2-F1
#
_cell.length_a   1.000
_cell.length_b   1.000
_cell.length_c   1.000
_cell.angle_alpha   90.00
_cell.angle_beta   90.00
_cell.angle_gamma   90.00
#
_symmetry.space_group_name_H-M   'P 1'
#
loop_
_entity.id
_entity.type
_entity.pdbx_description
1 polymer ?
#
loop_
_entity_poly.entity_id
_entity_poly.type
_entity_poly.pdbx_seq_one_letter_code
_entity_poly.pdbx_strand_id
1 'polypeptide(L)'
;MAVTDDRKYTKAFVYNLLEGVKGKTLGEVDKSHQFARTQNSEKITGIAGDVIEQSVFGYERDSKQECDIEIDGVLTELKTTGVRVPKSDLKNVKGKSGAAYNVYLGAKEGISITGVTFEPDIQRDFMTSHFWSISKAFLNMYTLI
;
A
#
# COMPACT_ATOMS: atom_id res chain seq x y z
N MET A 1 19.44 -7.64 -3.20
CA MET A 1 18.17 -7.27 -3.85
C MET A 1 18.26 -5.80 -4.15
N ALA A 2 17.95 -5.38 -5.37
CA ALA A 2 17.94 -4.00 -5.80
C ALA A 2 16.75 -3.84 -6.74
N VAL A 3 15.98 -2.77 -6.57
CA VAL A 3 14.89 -2.44 -7.49
C VAL A 3 15.46 -1.88 -8.78
N THR A 4 14.64 -1.86 -9.84
CA THR A 4 14.95 -1.18 -11.09
C THR A 4 15.08 0.33 -10.88
N ASP A 5 15.82 1.02 -11.75
CA ASP A 5 16.15 2.44 -11.55
C ASP A 5 14.91 3.36 -11.56
N ASP A 6 13.84 2.98 -12.26
CA ASP A 6 12.54 3.66 -12.27
C ASP A 6 11.76 3.55 -10.94
N ARG A 7 12.28 2.77 -9.98
CA ARG A 7 11.68 2.56 -8.66
C ARG A 7 12.55 3.09 -7.52
N LYS A 8 13.59 3.87 -7.85
CA LYS A 8 14.47 4.53 -6.90
C LYS A 8 14.07 5.98 -6.72
N TYR A 9 13.79 6.36 -5.48
CA TYR A 9 13.28 7.67 -5.14
C TYR A 9 14.07 8.30 -3.99
N THR A 10 13.95 9.62 -3.87
CA THR A 10 14.37 10.32 -2.66
C THR A 10 13.19 10.48 -1.70
N LYS A 11 13.45 10.61 -0.40
CA LYS A 11 12.36 10.95 0.56
C LYS A 11 11.61 12.22 0.18
N ALA A 12 12.33 13.24 -0.30
CA ALA A 12 11.74 14.50 -0.70
C ALA A 12 10.78 14.33 -1.89
N PHE A 13 11.16 13.53 -2.89
CA PHE A 13 10.28 13.19 -4.00
C PHE A 13 9.03 12.47 -3.52
N VAL A 14 9.18 11.40 -2.73
CA VAL A 14 8.05 10.60 -2.23
C VAL A 14 7.11 11.46 -1.39
N TYR A 15 7.64 12.28 -0.49
CA TYR A 15 6.83 13.19 0.33
C TYR A 15 5.99 14.15 -0.52
N ASN A 16 6.62 14.83 -1.50
CA ASN A 16 5.92 15.78 -2.36
C ASN A 16 4.88 15.10 -3.25
N LEU A 17 5.19 13.91 -3.77
CA LEU A 17 4.27 13.10 -4.56
C LEU A 17 3.03 12.74 -3.73
N LEU A 18 3.24 12.23 -2.51
CA LEU A 18 2.18 11.77 -1.63
C LEU A 18 1.33 12.92 -1.05
N GLU A 19 1.95 14.05 -0.69
CA GLU A 19 1.19 15.25 -0.30
C GLU A 19 0.31 15.76 -1.46
N GLY A 20 0.77 15.64 -2.71
CA GLY A 20 -0.01 16.02 -3.89
C GLY A 20 -1.24 15.15 -4.18
N VAL A 21 -1.35 13.97 -3.58
CA VAL A 21 -2.50 13.05 -3.74
C VAL A 21 -3.35 12.93 -2.47
N LYS A 22 -2.88 13.47 -1.35
CA LYS A 22 -3.58 13.42 -0.07
C LYS A 22 -4.97 14.06 -0.16
N GLY A 23 -5.97 13.38 0.39
CA GLY A 23 -7.37 13.81 0.38
C GLY A 23 -8.12 13.54 -0.92
N LYS A 24 -7.44 13.08 -1.98
CA LYS A 24 -8.10 12.61 -3.21
C LYS A 24 -8.64 11.21 -3.02
N THR A 25 -9.72 10.90 -3.73
CA THR A 25 -10.23 9.53 -3.88
C THR A 25 -9.31 8.73 -4.79
N LEU A 26 -9.34 7.39 -4.66
CA LEU A 26 -8.60 6.50 -5.57
C LEU A 26 -8.98 6.73 -7.04
N GLY A 27 -10.26 7.02 -7.31
CA GLY A 27 -10.74 7.29 -8.68
C GLY A 27 -10.16 8.57 -9.28
N GLU A 28 -9.95 9.61 -8.48
CA GLU A 28 -9.34 10.87 -8.95
C GLU A 28 -7.85 10.73 -9.28
N VAL A 29 -7.17 9.76 -8.67
CA VAL A 29 -5.73 9.53 -8.90
C VAL A 29 -5.46 8.40 -9.88
N ASP A 30 -6.46 7.63 -10.31
CA ASP A 30 -6.34 6.49 -11.22
C ASP A 30 -6.14 6.89 -12.69
N LYS A 31 -4.92 7.33 -13.00
CA LYS A 31 -4.46 7.64 -14.37
C LYS A 31 -4.26 6.40 -15.24
N SER A 32 -4.02 5.26 -14.62
CA SER A 32 -3.79 3.98 -15.31
C SER A 32 -5.08 3.20 -15.60
N HIS A 33 -6.24 3.75 -15.23
CA HIS A 33 -7.57 3.17 -15.45
C HIS A 33 -7.76 1.78 -14.81
N GLN A 34 -7.18 1.54 -13.63
CA GLN A 34 -7.39 0.29 -12.88
C GLN A 34 -8.88 0.04 -12.58
N PHE A 35 -9.66 1.09 -12.30
CA PHE A 35 -11.10 0.94 -12.06
C PHE A 35 -11.88 0.46 -13.28
N ALA A 36 -11.38 0.67 -14.51
CA ALA A 36 -12.05 0.14 -15.70
C ALA A 36 -12.15 -1.40 -15.66
N ARG A 37 -11.21 -2.07 -14.98
CA ARG A 37 -11.20 -3.52 -14.82
C ARG A 37 -12.44 -4.03 -14.06
N THR A 38 -13.01 -3.23 -13.15
CA THR A 38 -14.18 -3.66 -12.35
C THR A 38 -15.47 -3.74 -13.16
N GLN A 39 -15.51 -3.16 -14.36
CA GLN A 39 -16.70 -3.23 -15.22
C GLN A 39 -16.98 -4.65 -15.70
N ASN A 40 -15.93 -5.47 -15.83
CA ASN A 40 -15.99 -6.82 -16.38
C ASN A 40 -15.74 -7.90 -15.32
N SER A 41 -15.66 -7.53 -14.03
CA SER A 41 -15.32 -8.46 -12.96
C SER A 41 -15.96 -8.04 -11.64
N GLU A 42 -16.77 -8.93 -11.07
CA GLU A 42 -17.48 -8.70 -9.81
C GLU A 42 -16.55 -8.58 -8.60
N LYS A 43 -15.32 -9.13 -8.69
CA LYS A 43 -14.32 -9.08 -7.62
C LYS A 43 -12.93 -8.83 -8.18
N ILE A 44 -12.32 -7.74 -7.73
CA ILE A 44 -10.91 -7.42 -8.00
C ILE A 44 -10.21 -7.15 -6.67
N THR A 45 -9.22 -7.97 -6.34
CA THR A 45 -8.34 -7.78 -5.18
C THR A 45 -7.12 -6.96 -5.58
N GLY A 46 -6.64 -6.11 -4.68
CA GLY A 46 -5.41 -5.35 -4.91
C GLY A 46 -5.57 -4.07 -5.73
N ILE A 47 -6.78 -3.74 -6.19
CA ILE A 47 -7.01 -2.57 -7.07
C ILE A 47 -6.52 -1.25 -6.47
N ALA A 48 -6.66 -1.07 -5.16
CA ALA A 48 -6.17 0.13 -4.48
C ALA A 48 -4.64 0.20 -4.51
N GLY A 49 -3.95 -0.94 -4.33
CA GLY A 49 -2.51 -1.04 -4.50
C GLY A 49 -2.10 -0.72 -5.94
N ASP A 50 -2.73 -1.38 -6.91
CA ASP A 50 -2.49 -1.15 -8.34
C ASP A 50 -2.60 0.35 -8.71
N VAL A 51 -3.59 1.08 -8.17
CA VAL A 51 -3.73 2.53 -8.40
C VAL A 51 -2.54 3.31 -7.83
N ILE A 52 -2.11 3.03 -6.60
CA ILE A 52 -0.97 3.73 -6.01
C ILE A 52 0.31 3.42 -6.80
N GLU A 53 0.56 2.16 -7.12
CA GLU A 53 1.76 1.72 -7.85
C GLU A 53 1.80 2.31 -9.27
N GLN A 54 0.75 2.09 -10.06
CA GLN A 54 0.76 2.39 -11.50
C GLN A 54 0.29 3.82 -11.83
N SER A 55 -0.54 4.45 -10.97
CA SER A 55 -1.03 5.81 -11.25
C SER A 55 -0.36 6.91 -10.44
N VAL A 56 0.08 6.60 -9.22
CA VAL A 56 0.75 7.59 -8.35
C VAL A 56 2.26 7.51 -8.54
N PHE A 57 2.88 6.34 -8.36
CA PHE A 57 4.32 6.17 -8.58
C PHE A 57 4.68 5.98 -10.06
N GLY A 58 3.79 5.36 -10.85
CA GLY A 58 3.93 5.30 -12.30
C GLY A 58 4.84 4.17 -12.82
N TYR A 59 5.18 3.20 -11.97
CA TYR A 59 5.91 2.01 -12.40
C TYR A 59 4.95 0.88 -12.81
N GLU A 60 5.40 0.07 -13.76
CA GLU A 60 4.64 -1.10 -14.23
C GLU A 60 4.51 -2.16 -13.14
N ARG A 61 3.44 -2.94 -13.19
CA ARG A 61 3.21 -4.05 -12.26
C ARG A 61 4.31 -5.11 -12.40
N ASP A 62 4.83 -5.59 -11.27
CA ASP A 62 5.75 -6.72 -11.20
C ASP A 62 5.18 -7.78 -10.22
N SER A 63 5.55 -9.05 -10.40
CA SER A 63 5.14 -10.17 -9.54
C SER A 63 6.29 -10.75 -8.72
N LYS A 64 7.48 -10.15 -8.80
CA LYS A 64 8.63 -10.55 -7.99
C LYS A 64 8.35 -10.37 -6.50
N GLN A 65 8.87 -11.33 -5.74
CA GLN A 65 8.91 -11.31 -4.28
C GLN A 65 10.08 -10.42 -3.82
N GLU A 66 9.98 -9.11 -4.09
CA GLU A 66 10.93 -8.09 -3.64
C GLU A 66 10.23 -6.83 -3.20
N CYS A 67 10.93 -5.95 -2.48
CA CYS A 67 10.36 -4.67 -2.09
C CYS A 67 9.98 -3.84 -3.31
N ASP A 68 8.84 -3.15 -3.23
CA ASP A 68 8.29 -2.42 -4.36
C ASP A 68 9.20 -1.28 -4.85
N ILE A 69 9.80 -0.53 -3.92
CA ILE A 69 10.58 0.67 -4.21
C ILE A 69 11.84 0.78 -3.34
N GLU A 70 12.71 1.71 -3.68
CA GLU A 70 13.86 2.11 -2.87
C GLU A 70 13.78 3.61 -2.58
N ILE A 71 13.97 3.99 -1.31
CA ILE A 71 13.93 5.38 -0.87
C ILE A 71 15.25 5.71 -0.18
N ASP A 72 16.04 6.63 -0.76
CA ASP A 72 17.36 7.02 -0.26
C ASP A 72 18.27 5.80 0.02
N GLY A 73 18.29 4.80 -0.88
CA GLY A 73 19.07 3.57 -0.72
C GLY A 73 18.45 2.51 0.19
N VAL A 74 17.25 2.75 0.74
CA VAL A 74 16.54 1.80 1.59
C VAL A 74 15.40 1.13 0.82
N LEU A 75 15.53 -0.18 0.56
CA LEU A 75 14.44 -1.01 0.06
C LEU A 75 13.22 -0.87 0.98
N THR A 76 12.09 -0.51 0.40
CA THR A 76 10.86 -0.16 1.12
C THR A 76 9.67 -0.83 0.44
N GLU A 77 8.89 -1.54 1.25
CA GLU A 77 7.64 -2.16 0.81
C GLU A 77 6.51 -1.15 0.83
N LEU A 78 5.73 -1.07 -0.24
CA LEU A 78 4.56 -0.22 -0.36
C LEU A 78 3.29 -1.02 -0.03
N LYS A 79 2.51 -0.57 0.93
CA LYS A 79 1.24 -1.20 1.28
C LYS A 79 0.12 -0.18 1.25
N THR A 80 -0.98 -0.54 0.59
CA THR A 80 -2.21 0.26 0.60
C THR A 80 -3.27 -0.49 1.40
N THR A 81 -3.87 0.17 2.39
CA THR A 81 -4.89 -0.43 3.25
C THR A 81 -6.09 0.50 3.44
N GLY A 82 -7.27 -0.08 3.40
CA GLY A 82 -8.51 0.64 3.70
C GLY A 82 -8.68 0.83 5.20
N VAL A 83 -9.12 2.02 5.61
CA VAL A 83 -9.48 2.35 6.98
C VAL A 83 -10.93 2.76 7.07
N ARG A 84 -11.59 2.34 8.15
CA ARG A 84 -12.99 2.67 8.44
C ARG A 84 -13.21 2.81 9.93
N VAL A 85 -14.32 3.44 10.30
CA VAL A 85 -14.83 3.39 11.68
C VAL A 85 -15.38 1.98 11.95
N PRO A 86 -14.92 1.28 13.01
CA PRO A 86 -15.51 0.02 13.44
C PRO A 86 -17.00 0.15 13.72
N LYS A 87 -17.78 -0.91 13.47
CA LYS A 87 -19.25 -0.87 13.67
C LYS A 87 -19.62 -0.52 15.13
N SER A 88 -18.81 -0.98 16.08
CA SER A 88 -18.95 -0.68 17.52
C SER A 88 -18.89 0.82 17.84
N ASP A 89 -18.18 1.61 17.02
CA ASP A 89 -17.86 3.01 17.28
C ASP A 89 -18.65 4.01 16.45
N LEU A 90 -19.54 3.54 15.57
CA LEU A 90 -20.35 4.41 14.71
C LEU A 90 -21.19 5.43 15.51
N LYS A 91 -21.66 5.07 16.71
CA LYS A 91 -22.38 5.99 17.60
C LYS A 91 -21.49 7.11 18.16
N ASN A 92 -20.18 6.83 18.30
CA ASN A 92 -19.21 7.73 18.91
C ASN A 92 -18.67 8.79 17.92
N VAL A 93 -18.92 8.61 16.61
CA VAL A 93 -18.47 9.52 15.55
C VAL A 93 -19.53 10.50 15.06
N LYS A 94 -20.79 10.37 15.52
CA LYS A 94 -21.88 11.24 15.07
C LYS A 94 -21.56 12.71 15.35
N GLY A 95 -21.62 13.54 14.31
CA GLY A 95 -21.32 14.97 14.39
C GLY A 95 -19.82 15.32 14.46
N LYS A 96 -18.91 14.34 14.37
CA LYS A 96 -17.45 14.57 14.30
C LYS A 96 -16.98 14.64 12.86
N SER A 97 -15.95 15.44 12.63
CA SER A 97 -15.27 15.57 11.34
C SER A 97 -13.77 15.81 11.56
N GLY A 98 -12.99 15.72 10.48
CA GLY A 98 -11.54 15.98 10.51
C GLY A 98 -10.81 15.15 11.56
N ALA A 99 -9.90 15.78 12.31
CA ALA A 99 -9.09 15.10 13.32
C ALA A 99 -9.92 14.37 14.37
N ALA A 100 -11.07 14.93 14.78
CA ALA A 100 -11.96 14.31 15.76
C ALA A 100 -12.66 13.04 15.24
N TYR A 101 -12.83 12.92 13.92
CA TYR A 101 -13.32 11.69 13.29
C TYR A 101 -12.19 10.67 13.12
N ASN A 102 -11.00 11.13 12.73
CA ASN A 102 -9.88 10.27 12.36
C ASN A 102 -9.38 9.36 13.50
N VAL A 103 -9.55 9.76 14.77
CA VAL A 103 -9.16 8.93 15.92
C VAL A 103 -9.95 7.62 16.03
N TYR A 104 -11.07 7.50 15.31
CA TYR A 104 -11.90 6.30 15.28
C TYR A 104 -11.61 5.40 14.08
N LEU A 105 -10.69 5.78 13.19
CA LEU A 105 -10.32 4.97 12.04
C LEU A 105 -9.44 3.81 12.48
N GLY A 106 -9.85 2.60 12.07
CA GLY A 106 -9.04 1.38 12.17
C GLY A 106 -8.88 0.72 10.81
N ALA A 107 -7.86 -0.12 10.69
CA ALA A 107 -7.68 -0.94 9.49
C ALA A 107 -8.91 -1.81 9.24
N LYS A 108 -9.36 -1.89 7.98
CA LYS A 108 -10.50 -2.73 7.57
C LYS A 108 -10.21 -4.21 7.78
N GLU A 109 -8.98 -4.59 7.45
CA GLU A 109 -8.51 -5.96 7.32
C GLU A 109 -7.00 -6.02 7.59
N GLY A 110 -6.48 -7.24 7.75
CA GLY A 110 -5.04 -7.48 7.88
C GLY A 110 -4.29 -7.19 6.58
N ILE A 111 -3.03 -6.80 6.68
CA ILE A 111 -2.16 -6.55 5.53
C ILE A 111 -1.32 -7.79 5.26
N SER A 112 -1.34 -8.28 4.02
CA SER A 112 -0.43 -9.34 3.59
C SER A 112 0.99 -8.77 3.43
N ILE A 113 1.97 -9.43 4.06
CA ILE A 113 3.38 -9.01 4.01
C ILE A 113 4.12 -9.77 2.93
N THR A 114 4.11 -11.10 3.02
CA THR A 114 4.74 -11.99 2.04
C THR A 114 3.99 -13.32 1.97
N GLY A 115 4.09 -13.99 0.83
CA GLY A 115 3.78 -15.42 0.75
C GLY A 115 4.74 -16.24 1.62
N VAL A 116 4.26 -17.38 2.12
CA VAL A 116 5.09 -18.35 2.84
C VAL A 116 5.52 -19.44 1.86
N THR A 117 6.82 -19.60 1.67
CA THR A 117 7.43 -20.64 0.83
C THR A 117 7.93 -21.80 1.68
N PHE A 118 7.57 -23.02 1.27
CA PHE A 118 8.00 -24.27 1.90
C PHE A 118 9.04 -25.04 1.06
N GLU A 119 9.33 -24.57 -0.15
CA GLU A 119 10.25 -25.20 -1.11
C GLU A 119 11.20 -24.14 -1.72
N PRO A 120 12.42 -24.51 -2.16
CA PRO A 120 13.04 -25.83 -2.00
C PRO A 120 13.50 -26.12 -0.57
N ASP A 121 13.75 -25.09 0.24
CA ASP A 121 14.03 -25.20 1.68
C ASP A 121 13.26 -24.12 2.45
N ILE A 122 12.73 -24.49 3.62
CA ILE A 122 12.14 -23.53 4.56
C ILE A 122 13.25 -22.60 5.06
N GLN A 123 13.02 -21.29 5.00
CA GLN A 123 13.91 -20.31 5.62
C GLN A 123 13.93 -20.51 7.14
N ARG A 124 15.10 -20.82 7.69
CA ARG A 124 15.28 -21.12 9.13
C ARG A 124 15.85 -19.97 9.94
N ASP A 125 16.52 -19.03 9.28
CA ASP A 125 17.05 -17.84 9.94
C ASP A 125 16.14 -16.65 9.70
N PHE A 126 15.64 -16.08 10.79
CA PHE A 126 14.73 -14.95 10.77
C PHE A 126 15.38 -13.72 10.12
N MET A 127 16.65 -13.44 10.44
CA MET A 127 17.33 -12.22 9.98
C MET A 127 17.69 -12.24 8.49
N THR A 128 17.66 -13.41 7.87
CA THR A 128 17.83 -13.58 6.42
C THR A 128 16.53 -13.98 5.72
N SER A 129 15.41 -14.05 6.46
CA SER A 129 14.12 -14.41 5.90
C SER A 129 13.57 -13.33 4.97
N HIS A 130 12.73 -13.74 4.03
CA HIS A 130 12.04 -12.84 3.12
C HIS A 130 11.05 -11.94 3.86
N PHE A 131 10.39 -12.49 4.90
CA PHE A 131 9.57 -11.70 5.81
C PHE A 131 10.38 -10.56 6.44
N TRP A 132 11.58 -10.83 6.95
CA TRP A 132 12.43 -9.80 7.56
C TRP A 132 12.92 -8.77 6.53
N SER A 133 13.30 -9.22 5.33
CA SER A 133 13.81 -8.31 4.30
C SER A 133 12.75 -7.29 3.84
N ILE A 134 11.48 -7.70 3.77
CA ILE A 134 10.34 -6.84 3.49
C ILE A 134 9.96 -5.99 4.71
N SER A 135 9.88 -6.60 5.89
CA SER A 135 9.25 -5.96 7.05
C SER A 135 10.08 -4.87 7.73
N LYS A 136 11.37 -4.77 7.40
CA LYS A 136 12.27 -3.76 7.97
C LYS A 136 11.92 -2.31 7.57
N ALA A 137 11.20 -2.11 6.48
CA ALA A 137 10.83 -0.78 5.99
C ALA A 137 9.51 -0.81 5.20
N PHE A 138 8.48 -0.16 5.74
CA PHE A 138 7.18 0.01 5.08
C PHE A 138 6.87 1.47 4.79
N LEU A 139 6.26 1.70 3.65
CA LEU A 139 5.49 2.89 3.34
C LEU A 139 4.01 2.50 3.26
N ASN A 140 3.22 2.95 4.24
CA ASN A 140 1.79 2.63 4.32
C ASN A 140 0.93 3.79 3.78
N MET A 141 0.07 3.46 2.83
CA MET A 141 -0.98 4.32 2.27
C MET A 141 -2.33 3.94 2.85
N TYR A 142 -3.04 4.91 3.41
CA TYR A 142 -4.37 4.70 3.99
C TYR A 142 -5.44 5.31 3.11
N THR A 143 -6.48 4.52 2.79
CA THR A 143 -7.65 4.99 2.03
C THR A 143 -8.91 4.87 2.87
N LEU A 144 -9.80 5.87 2.80
CA LEU A 144 -11.12 5.78 3.43
C LEU A 144 -12.02 4.88 2.59
N ILE A 145 -12.79 4.02 3.27
CA ILE A 145 -13.67 3.00 2.66
C ILE A 145 -15.00 2.86 3.38
#